data_AF-A0A1L8QSX0-F1
#
_entry.id   AF-A0A1L8QSX0-F1
#
_cell.length_a   1.000
_cell.length_b   1.000
_cell.length_c   1.000
_cell.angle_alpha   90.00
_cell.angle_beta   90.00
_cell.angle_gamma   90.00
#
_symmetry.space_group_name_H-M   'P 1'
#
loop_
_entity.id
_entity.type
_entity.pdbx_description
1 polymer ?
#
loop_
_entity_poly.entity_id
_entity_poly.type
_entity_poly.pdbx_seq_one_letter_code
_entity_poly.pdbx_strand_id
1 'polypeptide(L)' 'MPLNTLLLAGISDHLATANWLNSKEGQEGTNRPESILMKLLEIEPAEKENVAFESGEDFERTRNEMLEEMKRGEN' A
#
# COMPACT_ATOMS: atom_id res chain seq x y z
N MET A 1 22.24 -2.57 13.96
CA MET A 1 21.79 -3.92 13.55
C MET A 1 22.76 -4.49 12.51
N PRO A 2 23.14 -5.78 12.55
CA PRO A 2 24.03 -6.36 11.52
C PRO A 2 23.39 -6.34 10.12
N LEU A 3 24.19 -6.13 9.07
CA LEU A 3 23.70 -6.08 7.69
C LEU A 3 22.95 -7.36 7.28
N ASN A 4 23.48 -8.52 7.67
CA ASN A 4 22.83 -9.80 7.35
C ASN A 4 21.42 -9.91 7.93
N THR A 5 21.17 -9.31 9.10
CA THR A 5 19.83 -9.27 9.71
C THR A 5 18.87 -8.44 8.86
N LEU A 6 19.31 -7.27 8.38
CA LEU A 6 18.51 -6.41 7.50
C LEU A 6 18.22 -7.09 6.15
N LEU A 7 19.23 -7.76 5.57
CA LEU A 7 19.06 -8.51 4.32
C LEU A 7 18.08 -9.67 4.48
N LEU A 8 18.17 -10.44 5.57
CA LEU A 8 17.24 -11.53 5.86
C LEU A 8 15.81 -11.02 6.09
N ALA A 9 15.64 -9.91 6.80
CA ALA A 9 14.33 -9.29 7.01
C ALA A 9 13.72 -8.85 5.68
N GLY A 10 14.48 -8.16 4.82
CA GLY A 10 14.01 -7.76 3.50
C GLY A 10 13.62 -8.95 2.62
N ILE A 11 14.45 -10.00 2.57
CA ILE A 11 14.14 -11.23 1.81
C ILE A 11 12.85 -11.89 2.33
N SER A 12 12.70 -11.98 3.65
CA SER A 12 11.49 -12.54 4.28
C SER A 12 10.24 -11.73 3.94
N ASP A 13 10.31 -10.40 3.98
CA ASP A 13 9.20 -9.50 3.66
C ASP A 13 8.77 -9.65 2.19
N HIS A 14 9.73 -9.73 1.26
CA HIS A 14 9.46 -9.95 -0.16
C HIS A 14 8.81 -11.31 -0.41
N LEU A 15 9.30 -12.39 0.23
CA LEU A 15 8.72 -13.72 0.09
C LEU A 15 7.30 -13.80 0.67
N ALA A 16 7.09 -13.25 1.87
CA ALA A 16 5.78 -13.20 2.50
C ALA A 16 4.77 -12.44 1.62
N THR A 17 5.18 -11.29 1.08
CA THR A 17 4.34 -10.50 0.16
C THR A 17 4.02 -11.26 -1.12
N ALA A 18 5.02 -11.92 -1.73
CA ALA A 18 4.81 -12.70 -2.96
C ALA A 18 3.83 -13.87 -2.73
N ASN A 19 3.96 -14.58 -1.60
CA ASN A 19 3.02 -15.65 -1.25
C ASN A 19 1.62 -15.11 -0.98
N TRP A 20 1.53 -13.98 -0.25
CA TRP A 20 0.25 -13.31 0.02
C TRP A 20 -0.45 -12.89 -1.27
N LEU A 21 0.25 -12.28 -2.23
CA LEU A 21 -0.33 -11.89 -3.54
C LEU A 21 -0.92 -13.08 -4.32
N ASN A 22 -0.43 -14.30 -4.07
CA ASN A 22 -0.94 -15.52 -4.70
C ASN A 22 -2.00 -16.25 -3.83
N SER A 23 -2.37 -15.69 -2.67
CA SER A 23 -3.39 -16.25 -1.78
C SER A 23 -4.77 -15.62 -2.01
N LYS A 24 -5.81 -16.25 -1.46
CA LYS A 24 -7.17 -15.70 -1.46
C LYS A 24 -7.24 -14.36 -0.71
N GLU A 25 -6.55 -14.27 0.42
CA GLU A 25 -6.49 -13.04 1.23
C GLU A 25 -5.80 -11.91 0.45
N GLY A 26 -4.76 -12.23 -0.34
CA GLY A 26 -4.14 -11.27 -1.25
C GLY A 26 -5.06 -10.71 -2.31
N GLN A 27 -5.90 -11.57 -2.90
CA GLN A 27 -6.92 -11.15 -3.87
C GLN A 27 -7.99 -10.26 -3.22
N GLU A 28 -8.36 -10.56 -1.98
CA GLU A 28 -9.33 -9.79 -1.20
C GLU A 28 -8.72 -8.53 -0.55
N GLY A 29 -7.39 -8.37 -0.61
CA GLY A 29 -6.67 -7.26 0.00
C GLY A 29 -6.64 -7.30 1.54
N THR A 30 -6.92 -8.44 2.15
CA THR A 30 -7.00 -8.63 3.61
C THR A 30 -5.74 -9.30 4.15
N ASN A 31 -5.46 -9.19 5.45
CA ASN A 31 -4.31 -9.86 6.10
C ASN A 31 -2.95 -9.66 5.42
N ARG A 32 -2.69 -8.46 4.89
CA ARG A 32 -1.38 -8.17 4.29
C ARG A 32 -0.27 -8.32 5.36
N PRO A 33 0.81 -9.06 5.08
CA PRO A 33 1.90 -9.22 6.03
C PRO A 33 2.58 -7.89 6.32
N GLU A 34 2.87 -7.64 7.60
CA GLU A 34 3.63 -6.49 8.06
C GLU A 34 5.12 -6.68 7.74
N SER A 35 5.82 -5.60 7.40
CA SER A 35 7.26 -5.64 7.11
C SER A 35 8.07 -5.75 8.39
N ILE A 36 8.85 -6.82 8.50
CA ILE A 36 9.85 -7.00 9.56
C ILE A 36 10.94 -5.94 9.42
N LEU A 37 11.38 -5.67 8.18
CA LEU A 37 12.43 -4.68 7.92
C LEU A 37 12.02 -3.27 8.40
N MET A 38 10.80 -2.83 8.10
CA MET A 38 10.32 -1.51 8.54
C MET A 38 10.25 -1.43 10.06
N LYS A 39 9.74 -2.47 10.73
CA LYS A 39 9.74 -2.54 12.21
C LYS A 39 11.14 -2.47 12.80
N LEU A 40 12.09 -3.19 12.20
CA LEU A 40 13.49 -3.19 12.62
C LEU A 40 14.19 -1.83 12.44
N LEU A 41 13.74 -1.04 11.47
CA LEU A 41 14.25 0.30 11.19
C LEU A 41 13.45 1.41 11.88
N GLU A 42 12.41 1.06 12.62
CA GLU A 42 11.47 2.01 13.25
C GLU A 42 10.88 3.00 12.22
N ILE A 43 10.66 2.51 10.99
CA ILE A 43 10.02 3.27 9.93
C ILE A 43 8.53 3.01 10.03
N GLU A 44 7.78 4.02 10.46
CA GLU A 44 6.33 3.98 10.41
C GLU A 44 5.87 3.96 8.94
N PRO A 45 4.97 3.05 8.56
CA PRO A 45 4.36 3.11 7.25
C PRO A 45 3.65 4.45 7.12
N ALA A 46 3.80 5.11 5.97
CA ALA A 46 3.05 6.32 5.69
C ALA A 46 1.56 6.03 5.91
N GLU A 47 0.90 6.85 6.74
CA GLU A 47 -0.55 6.77 6.89
C GLU A 47 -1.16 6.92 5.50
N LYS A 48 -1.84 5.87 5.05
CA LYS A 48 -2.64 5.97 3.84
C LYS A 48 -3.85 6.81 4.21
N GLU A 49 -3.90 8.01 3.66
CA GLU A 49 -5.12 8.81 3.61
C GLU A 49 -6.12 8.05 2.73
N ASN A 50 -6.85 7.12 3.35
CA ASN A 50 -7.89 6.36 2.66
C ASN A 50 -9.13 7.23 2.62
N VAL A 51 -9.47 7.74 1.44
CA VAL A 51 -10.77 8.38 1.21
C VAL A 51 -11.80 7.28 0.98
N ALA A 52 -12.71 7.10 1.94
CA ALA A 52 -13.87 6.23 1.79
C ALA A 52 -15.04 7.05 1.23
N PHE A 53 -15.80 6.47 0.30
CA PHE A 53 -16.97 7.11 -0.29
C PHE A 53 -18.25 6.46 0.21
N GLU A 54 -19.27 7.26 0.53
CA GLU A 54 -20.57 6.78 1.00
C GLU A 54 -21.37 6.10 -0.13
N SER A 55 -21.08 6.45 -1.39
CA SER A 55 -21.70 5.86 -2.58
C SER A 55 -20.77 5.81 -3.79
N GLY A 56 -21.13 5.00 -4.79
CA GLY A 56 -20.42 4.97 -6.08
C GLY A 56 -20.55 6.29 -6.86
N GLU A 57 -21.62 7.04 -6.67
CA GLU A 57 -21.82 8.35 -7.29
C GLU A 57 -20.85 9.39 -6.70
N ASP A 58 -20.63 9.37 -5.39
CA ASP A 58 -19.66 10.25 -4.73
C ASP A 58 -18.22 9.95 -5.17
N PHE A 59 -17.90 8.67 -5.38
CA PHE A 59 -16.63 8.26 -5.97
C PHE A 59 -16.46 8.82 -7.39
N GLU A 60 -17.44 8.62 -8.27
CA GLU A 60 -17.33 9.07 -9.67
C GLU A 60 -17.26 10.59 -9.78
N ARG A 61 -18.00 11.33 -8.95
CA ARG A 61 -17.91 12.79 -8.88
C ARG A 61 -16.49 13.23 -8.52
N THR A 62 -15.96 12.71 -7.42
CA THR A 62 -14.61 13.05 -6.93
C THR A 62 -13.52 12.66 -7.94
N ARG A 63 -13.66 11.50 -8.58
CA ARG A 63 -12.77 11.04 -9.64
C ARG A 63 -12.75 12.00 -10.83
N ASN A 64 -13.92 12.45 -11.28
CA ASN A 64 -14.02 13.38 -12.41
C ASN A 64 -13.41 14.75 -12.08
N GLU A 65 -13.62 15.26 -10.86
CA GLU A 65 -12.98 16.50 -10.39
C GLU A 65 -11.45 16.41 -10.44
N MET A 66 -10.87 15.33 -9.91
CA MET A 66 -9.42 15.10 -9.95
C MET A 66 -8.88 15.04 -11.39
N LEU A 67 -9.60 14.37 -12.30
CA LEU A 67 -9.19 14.27 -13.71
C LEU A 67 -9.22 15.63 -14.42
N GLU A 68 -10.18 16.50 -14.10
CA GLU A 68 -10.24 17.85 -14.65
C GLU A 68 -9.15 18.76 -14.07
N GLU A 69 -8.82 18.63 -12.78
CA GLU A 69 -7.69 19.35 -12.17
C GLU A 69 -6.36 18.97 -12.81
N MET A 70 -6.12 17.69 -13.08
CA MET A 70 -4.92 17.22 -13.78
C MET A 70 -4.80 17.84 -15.18
N LYS A 71 -5.88 17.84 -15.95
CA LYS A 71 -5.90 18.49 -17.28
C LYS A 71 -5.63 19.99 -17.22
N ARG A 72 -6.09 20.66 -16.16
CA ARG A 72 -5.89 22.11 -15.98
C ARG A 72 -4.47 22.46 -15.59
N GLY A 73 -3.77 21.59 -14.87
CA GLY A 73 -2.35 21.77 -14.50
C GLY A 73 -1.35 21.54 -15.64
N GLU A 74 -1.80 20.97 -16.77
CA GLU A 74 -0.97 20.74 -17.96
C GLU A 74 -0.95 21.91 -18.97
N ASN A 75 -1.75 22.98 -18.74
CA ASN A 75 -1.78 24.22 -19.55
C ASN A 75 -1.13 25.40 -18.81
#